data_AF-W7E7X2-F1
#
_entry.id   AF-W7E7X2-F1
#
_cell.length_a   1.000
_cell.length_b   1.000
_cell.length_c   1.000
_cell.angle_alpha   90.00
_cell.angle_beta   90.00
_cell.angle_gamma   90.00
#
_symmetry.space_group_name_H-M   'P 1'
#
loop_
_entity.id
_entity.type
_entity.pdbx_description
1 polymer ?
#
loop_
_entity_poly.entity_id
_entity_poly.type
_entity_poly.pdbx_seq_one_letter_code
_entity_poly.pdbx_strand_id
1 'polypeptide(L)'
;MSSTNQNDTFKTNLAELQFTTSGITLPEESEILDAIIQDFQNAFDSKLQFKKENGEFLLSTPQGQLVTSIAAIISDRNRLLAHYVNQIDPNYAVGRMQDGIGRIYFIERKRATNTTVVGRCYGKINTKILEGTMVKDQQGNVYKSLADATIKDLDEQSNAYVDIVFECLKKGAITCPIKTLTERYQVIQGWESITNLQDGIVGIEDESQAQFEQRRRQSVAHNSLNSVDSIMAALINLDVVDDAYVIENYIDKALEKDKENKFQLPITLKPHSVYVCVSLRTQSTNKNSSSVESIKYQIARSIWSKKPPGCALNGNETVVIKDDTKDINGNLLYCPDTAPEYVINFDVAEPKPICIEVNIAKLKPITGDPVTLVQNKIYSVFMGKDGARKPRIGSQILASQFYCPVQSLGEWIGILSIKVGFLSDQKEFQADPSSSTGLIHPTEDVIRVAINQIPTLDPRHINVTFEEEKKDVFNE
;
A
#
# COMPACT_ATOMS: atom_id res chain seq x y z
N MET A 1 -9.43 38.08 6.67
CA MET A 1 -9.64 39.17 5.69
C MET A 1 -11.05 39.70 5.90
N SER A 2 -11.18 40.90 6.49
CA SER A 2 -12.49 41.55 6.62
C SER A 2 -12.88 42.09 5.24
N SER A 3 -13.87 41.48 4.60
CA SER A 3 -14.46 42.02 3.37
C SER A 3 -15.43 43.15 3.75
N THR A 4 -14.93 44.38 3.76
CA THR A 4 -15.75 45.58 3.81
C THR A 4 -16.43 45.74 2.44
N ASN A 5 -17.65 45.22 2.29
CA ASN A 5 -18.49 45.57 1.16
C ASN A 5 -19.29 46.83 1.53
N GLN A 6 -18.85 47.96 0.98
CA GLN A 6 -19.67 49.16 0.87
C GLN A 6 -20.84 48.86 -0.09
N ASN A 7 -22.02 48.65 0.47
CA ASN A 7 -23.30 48.87 -0.20
C ASN A 7 -24.15 49.69 0.77
N ASP A 8 -24.86 50.70 0.26
CA ASP A 8 -25.63 51.69 1.01
C ASP A 8 -26.31 51.11 2.27
N THR A 9 -25.95 51.67 3.43
CA THR A 9 -26.15 51.11 4.77
C THR A 9 -27.62 50.92 5.16
N PHE A 10 -28.18 49.77 4.82
CA PHE A 10 -29.23 49.16 5.65
C PHE A 10 -28.56 48.69 6.94
N LYS A 11 -28.82 49.38 8.06
CA LYS A 11 -28.33 48.96 9.38
C LYS A 11 -29.30 47.93 9.96
N THR A 12 -28.83 46.70 10.11
CA THR A 12 -29.51 45.64 10.87
C THR A 12 -28.86 45.50 12.24
N ASN A 13 -29.64 45.12 13.25
CA ASN A 13 -29.15 44.74 14.57
C ASN A 13 -28.66 43.28 14.60
N LEU A 14 -28.74 42.55 13.49
CA LEU A 14 -28.27 41.17 13.41
C LEU A 14 -26.74 41.10 13.53
N ALA A 15 -26.25 40.24 14.42
CA ALA A 15 -24.82 39.98 14.54
C ALA A 15 -24.26 39.37 13.25
N GLU A 16 -23.10 39.88 12.80
CA GLU A 16 -22.38 39.32 11.66
C GLU A 16 -21.79 37.94 12.01
N LEU A 17 -21.80 37.04 11.03
CA LEU A 17 -21.12 35.75 11.15
C LEU A 17 -19.61 35.95 11.24
N GLN A 18 -18.97 35.28 12.20
CA GLN A 18 -17.54 35.41 12.42
C GLN A 18 -16.80 34.11 12.06
N PHE A 19 -15.71 34.26 11.31
CA PHE A 19 -14.74 33.21 11.10
C PHE A 19 -13.65 33.31 12.17
N THR A 20 -13.59 32.30 13.04
CA THR A 20 -12.59 32.16 14.09
C THR A 20 -11.53 31.13 13.69
N THR A 21 -10.50 30.97 14.52
CA THR A 21 -9.50 29.89 14.35
C THR A 21 -10.10 28.49 14.43
N SER A 22 -11.27 28.33 15.02
CA SER A 22 -11.98 27.05 15.14
C SER A 22 -13.04 26.83 14.06
N GLY A 23 -13.17 27.75 13.08
CA GLY A 23 -14.20 27.72 12.04
C GLY A 23 -15.22 28.85 12.18
N ILE A 24 -16.39 28.66 11.57
CA ILE A 24 -17.48 29.65 11.59
C ILE A 24 -18.32 29.52 12.87
N THR A 25 -18.56 30.64 13.55
CA THR A 25 -19.44 30.70 14.72
C THR A 25 -20.76 31.35 14.34
N LEU A 26 -21.87 30.71 14.69
CA LEU A 26 -23.22 31.20 14.43
C LEU A 26 -23.78 31.88 15.69
N PRO A 27 -24.54 33.00 15.55
CA PRO A 27 -25.32 33.55 16.65
C PRO A 27 -26.45 32.60 17.03
N GLU A 28 -26.87 32.66 18.30
CA GLU A 28 -27.98 31.85 18.80
C GLU A 28 -29.32 32.28 18.16
N GLU A 29 -30.27 31.36 18.01
CA GLU A 29 -31.57 31.68 17.39
C GLU A 29 -32.34 32.77 18.15
N SER A 30 -32.20 32.81 19.48
CA SER A 30 -32.78 33.87 20.31
C SER A 30 -32.18 35.24 20.00
N GLU A 31 -30.87 35.31 19.74
CA GLU A 31 -30.19 36.56 19.40
C GLU A 31 -30.61 37.05 18.01
N ILE A 32 -30.76 36.14 17.05
CA ILE A 32 -31.30 36.44 15.71
C ILE A 32 -32.72 37.01 15.83
N LEU A 33 -33.58 36.38 16.64
CA LEU A 33 -34.96 36.83 16.83
C LEU A 33 -35.02 38.20 17.49
N ASP A 34 -34.28 38.42 18.58
CA ASP A 34 -34.25 39.71 19.28
C ASP A 34 -33.70 40.84 18.37
N ALA A 35 -32.70 40.55 17.54
CA ALA A 35 -32.18 41.49 16.55
C ALA A 35 -33.24 41.90 15.51
N ILE A 36 -34.00 40.93 14.97
CA ILE A 36 -35.07 41.22 14.00
C ILE A 36 -36.21 42.00 14.66
N ILE A 37 -36.57 41.68 15.90
CA ILE A 37 -37.53 42.47 16.68
C ILE A 37 -37.06 43.92 16.76
N GLN A 38 -35.77 44.15 17.05
CA GLN A 38 -35.23 45.51 17.13
C GLN A 38 -35.24 46.22 15.77
N ASP A 39 -34.95 45.53 14.67
CA ASP A 39 -35.06 46.09 13.32
C ASP A 39 -36.49 46.52 12.99
N PHE A 40 -37.49 45.70 13.33
CA PHE A 40 -38.90 46.06 13.16
C PHE A 40 -39.31 47.20 14.09
N GLN A 41 -38.86 47.22 15.34
CA GLN A 41 -39.14 48.35 16.23
C GLN A 41 -38.55 49.65 15.67
N ASN A 42 -37.34 49.62 15.14
CA ASN A 42 -36.70 50.79 14.53
C ASN A 42 -37.46 51.24 13.27
N ALA A 43 -37.93 50.31 12.43
CA ALA A 43 -38.66 50.62 11.21
C ALA A 43 -40.07 51.18 11.44
N PHE A 44 -40.71 50.83 12.55
CA PHE A 44 -42.08 51.22 12.88
C PHE A 44 -42.18 52.21 14.05
N ASP A 45 -41.10 52.96 14.34
CA ASP A 45 -41.03 53.96 15.43
C ASP A 45 -41.46 53.41 16.80
N SER A 46 -41.08 52.17 17.10
CA SER A 46 -41.40 51.43 18.33
C SER A 46 -42.90 51.20 18.60
N LYS A 47 -43.75 51.24 17.55
CA LYS A 47 -45.21 51.10 17.68
C LYS A 47 -45.72 49.66 17.68
N LEU A 48 -44.86 48.69 17.39
CA LEU A 48 -45.26 47.28 17.33
C LEU A 48 -45.08 46.62 18.70
N GLN A 49 -46.03 45.76 19.08
CA GLN A 49 -45.94 44.99 20.31
C GLN A 49 -45.55 43.54 19.99
N PHE A 50 -44.36 43.13 20.43
CA PHE A 50 -43.82 41.78 20.23
C PHE A 50 -43.71 40.96 21.53
N LYS A 51 -43.77 41.62 22.70
CA LYS A 51 -43.70 40.99 24.01
C LYS A 51 -44.87 41.49 24.88
N LYS A 52 -45.38 40.63 25.76
CA LYS A 52 -46.33 41.00 26.82
C LYS A 52 -45.61 41.81 27.90
N GLU A 53 -46.36 42.42 28.81
CA GLU A 53 -45.80 43.14 29.98
C GLU A 53 -44.92 42.24 30.87
N ASN A 54 -45.18 40.93 30.89
CA ASN A 54 -44.38 39.94 31.62
C ASN A 54 -43.10 39.48 30.86
N GLY A 55 -42.81 40.05 29.68
CA GLY A 55 -41.64 39.72 28.87
C GLY A 55 -41.80 38.53 27.91
N GLU A 56 -42.94 37.81 27.94
CA GLU A 56 -43.18 36.69 27.03
C GLU A 56 -43.39 37.14 25.58
N PHE A 57 -42.80 36.41 24.63
CA PHE A 57 -42.94 36.68 23.19
C PHE A 57 -44.35 36.35 22.67
N LEU A 58 -44.96 37.30 21.94
CA LEU A 58 -46.32 37.23 21.43
C LEU A 58 -46.40 36.56 20.05
N LEU A 59 -46.09 35.26 20.00
CA LEU A 59 -46.12 34.48 18.77
C LEU A 59 -47.51 34.44 18.10
N SER A 60 -48.61 34.57 18.85
CA SER A 60 -49.98 34.51 18.30
C SER A 60 -50.39 35.74 17.48
N THR A 61 -49.57 36.79 17.44
CA THR A 61 -49.84 38.02 16.68
C THR A 61 -49.28 37.93 15.25
N PRO A 62 -49.88 38.61 14.25
CA PRO A 62 -49.35 38.64 12.89
C PRO A 62 -47.88 39.10 12.83
N GLN A 63 -47.53 40.13 13.60
CA GLN A 63 -46.15 40.62 13.68
C GLN A 63 -45.21 39.61 14.33
N GLY A 64 -45.65 38.90 15.38
CA GLY A 64 -44.87 37.83 16.03
C GLY A 64 -44.59 36.67 15.09
N GLN A 65 -45.56 36.25 14.29
CA GLN A 65 -45.38 35.23 13.25
C GLN A 65 -44.38 35.68 12.17
N LEU A 66 -44.47 36.94 11.73
CA LEU A 66 -43.57 37.50 10.70
C LEU A 66 -42.10 37.48 11.14
N VAL A 67 -41.79 38.04 12.31
CA VAL A 67 -40.39 38.10 12.79
C VAL A 67 -39.84 36.70 13.10
N THR A 68 -40.69 35.78 13.56
CA THR A 68 -40.31 34.38 13.78
C THR A 68 -39.96 33.68 12.47
N SER A 69 -40.79 33.86 11.44
CA SER A 69 -40.55 33.28 10.11
C SER A 69 -39.25 33.81 9.51
N ILE A 70 -38.97 35.11 9.63
CA ILE A 70 -37.72 35.73 9.16
C ILE A 70 -36.52 35.17 9.95
N ALA A 71 -36.63 35.07 11.29
CA ALA A 71 -35.58 34.51 12.13
C ALA A 71 -35.25 33.06 11.75
N ALA A 72 -36.28 32.24 11.51
CA ALA A 72 -36.13 30.86 11.07
C ALA A 72 -35.43 30.78 9.70
N ILE A 73 -35.82 31.63 8.74
CA ILE A 73 -35.16 31.69 7.42
C ILE A 73 -33.68 32.04 7.57
N ILE A 74 -33.33 33.03 8.39
CA ILE A 74 -31.93 33.43 8.61
C ILE A 74 -31.15 32.32 9.31
N SER A 75 -31.72 31.71 10.36
CA SER A 75 -31.12 30.58 11.07
C SER A 75 -30.82 29.41 10.13
N ASP A 76 -31.77 29.04 9.26
CA ASP A 76 -31.59 27.96 8.29
C ASP A 76 -30.50 28.29 7.26
N ARG A 77 -30.37 29.55 6.83
CA ARG A 77 -29.29 29.97 5.94
C ARG A 77 -27.94 29.93 6.63
N ASN A 78 -27.87 30.37 7.88
CA ASN A 78 -26.66 30.32 8.70
C ASN A 78 -26.20 28.88 8.94
N ARG A 79 -27.13 27.97 9.25
CA ARG A 79 -26.84 26.52 9.37
C ARG A 79 -26.33 25.92 8.07
N LEU A 80 -26.96 26.25 6.94
CA LEU A 80 -26.52 25.76 5.64
C LEU A 80 -25.10 26.25 5.30
N LEU A 81 -24.79 27.52 5.60
CA LEU A 81 -23.46 28.08 5.40
C LEU A 81 -22.44 27.39 6.31
N ALA A 82 -22.75 27.21 7.59
CA ALA A 82 -21.87 26.49 8.51
C ALA A 82 -21.60 25.05 8.06
N HIS A 83 -22.64 24.36 7.61
CA HIS A 83 -22.50 23.04 7.01
C HIS A 83 -21.54 23.06 5.83
N TYR A 84 -21.69 24.01 4.90
CA TYR A 84 -20.84 24.14 3.72
C TYR A 84 -19.38 24.48 4.07
N VAL A 85 -19.15 25.37 5.02
CA VAL A 85 -17.79 25.71 5.50
C VAL A 85 -17.10 24.47 6.05
N ASN A 86 -17.81 23.64 6.81
CA ASN A 86 -17.26 22.38 7.33
C ASN A 86 -16.97 21.35 6.22
N GLN A 87 -17.60 21.45 5.04
CA GLN A 87 -17.30 20.57 3.90
C GLN A 87 -15.91 20.83 3.28
N ILE A 88 -15.23 21.92 3.64
CA ILE A 88 -13.89 22.24 3.14
C ILE A 88 -12.82 21.39 3.86
N ASP A 89 -13.05 21.05 5.14
CA ASP A 89 -12.16 20.19 5.89
C ASP A 89 -12.37 18.72 5.48
N PRO A 90 -11.34 18.03 4.96
CA PRO A 90 -11.45 16.63 4.56
C PRO A 90 -11.96 15.69 5.67
N ASN A 91 -11.73 16.02 6.94
CA ASN A 91 -12.19 15.20 8.07
C ASN A 91 -13.72 15.25 8.26
N TYR A 92 -14.34 16.35 7.86
CA TYR A 92 -15.78 16.59 8.03
C TYR A 92 -16.55 16.51 6.70
N ALA A 93 -15.86 16.54 5.57
CA ALA A 93 -16.47 16.52 4.24
C ALA A 93 -17.21 15.21 3.94
N VAL A 94 -18.43 15.33 3.40
CA VAL A 94 -19.31 14.22 2.99
C VAL A 94 -19.73 14.37 1.52
N GLY A 95 -20.19 13.27 0.92
CA GLY A 95 -20.86 13.26 -0.38
C GLY A 95 -20.06 13.94 -1.50
N ARG A 96 -20.73 14.80 -2.28
CA ARG A 96 -20.13 15.44 -3.47
C ARG A 96 -18.92 16.33 -3.12
N MET A 97 -18.92 16.96 -1.95
CA MET A 97 -17.79 17.80 -1.53
C MET A 97 -16.57 16.96 -1.19
N GLN A 98 -16.76 15.84 -0.48
CA GLN A 98 -15.69 14.87 -0.25
C GLN A 98 -15.14 14.31 -1.58
N ASP A 99 -16.02 13.96 -2.52
CA ASP A 99 -15.61 13.52 -3.85
C ASP A 99 -14.83 14.63 -4.60
N GLY A 100 -15.20 15.90 -4.40
CA GLY A 100 -14.49 17.07 -4.93
C GLY A 100 -13.06 17.16 -4.39
N ILE A 101 -12.91 17.03 -3.07
CA ILE A 101 -11.59 16.99 -2.40
C ILE A 101 -10.77 15.81 -2.92
N GLY A 102 -11.37 14.63 -3.08
CA GLY A 102 -10.70 13.45 -3.63
C GLY A 102 -10.10 13.68 -5.03
N ARG A 103 -10.82 14.42 -5.90
CA ARG A 103 -10.34 14.76 -7.25
C ARG A 103 -9.10 15.65 -7.26
N ILE A 104 -8.88 16.48 -6.24
CA ILE A 104 -7.64 17.25 -6.07
C ILE A 104 -6.43 16.30 -5.97
N TYR A 105 -6.64 15.12 -5.40
CA TYR A 105 -5.64 14.06 -5.26
C TYR A 105 -5.74 12.98 -6.34
N PHE A 106 -6.41 13.26 -7.45
CA PHE A 106 -6.60 12.35 -8.59
C PHE A 106 -7.25 11.00 -8.23
N ILE A 107 -8.03 10.94 -7.16
CA ILE A 107 -8.78 9.75 -6.78
C ILE A 107 -10.28 9.97 -6.90
N GLU A 108 -10.97 8.97 -7.46
CA GLU A 108 -12.43 8.93 -7.51
C GLU A 108 -12.96 7.78 -6.66
N ARG A 109 -14.20 7.93 -6.18
CA ARG A 109 -14.87 6.90 -5.37
C ARG A 109 -15.07 5.64 -6.19
N LYS A 110 -14.70 4.48 -5.64
CA LYS A 110 -14.99 3.20 -6.27
C LYS A 110 -16.50 2.98 -6.28
N ARG A 111 -17.07 2.83 -7.47
CA ARG A 111 -18.50 2.63 -7.68
C ARG A 111 -18.88 1.18 -7.46
N ALA A 112 -20.13 0.97 -7.06
CA ALA A 112 -20.70 -0.36 -6.96
C ALA A 112 -20.67 -1.06 -8.32
N THR A 113 -20.27 -2.32 -8.32
CA THR A 113 -20.35 -3.22 -9.46
C THR A 113 -21.55 -4.14 -9.33
N ASN A 114 -22.06 -4.60 -10.46
CA ASN A 114 -23.20 -5.51 -10.50
C ASN A 114 -22.72 -6.95 -10.32
N THR A 115 -23.51 -7.78 -9.63
CA THR A 115 -23.28 -9.23 -9.60
C THR A 115 -23.50 -9.81 -10.99
N THR A 116 -22.58 -10.67 -11.43
CA THR A 116 -22.71 -11.41 -12.70
C THR A 116 -22.79 -12.92 -12.44
N VAL A 117 -23.68 -13.62 -13.13
CA VAL A 117 -23.87 -15.06 -13.00
C VAL A 117 -23.95 -15.71 -14.37
N VAL A 118 -23.33 -16.87 -14.53
CA VAL A 118 -23.48 -17.70 -15.74
C VAL A 118 -24.75 -18.54 -15.60
N GLY A 119 -25.76 -18.21 -16.38
CA GLY A 119 -27.01 -18.95 -16.47
C GLY A 119 -26.97 -19.92 -17.64
N ARG A 120 -27.19 -21.20 -17.35
CA ARG A 120 -27.44 -22.25 -18.32
C ARG A 120 -28.92 -22.27 -18.71
N CYS A 121 -29.20 -21.93 -19.96
CA CYS A 121 -30.54 -21.85 -20.52
C CYS A 121 -30.85 -23.11 -21.33
N TYR A 122 -31.89 -23.86 -20.95
CA TYR A 122 -32.33 -25.08 -21.64
C TYR A 122 -33.51 -24.82 -22.56
N GLY A 123 -33.56 -25.50 -23.71
CA GLY A 123 -34.69 -25.42 -24.61
C GLY A 123 -34.44 -26.07 -25.97
N LYS A 124 -35.19 -25.66 -26.99
CA LYS A 124 -35.08 -26.19 -28.35
C LYS A 124 -33.85 -25.62 -29.07
N ILE A 125 -33.12 -26.48 -29.78
CA ILE A 125 -32.00 -26.07 -30.66
C ILE A 125 -32.47 -24.99 -31.65
N ASN A 126 -31.59 -24.02 -31.91
CA ASN A 126 -31.82 -22.82 -32.72
C ASN A 126 -32.78 -21.78 -32.10
N THR A 127 -33.12 -21.90 -30.82
CA THR A 127 -33.83 -20.83 -30.10
C THR A 127 -32.84 -19.70 -29.78
N LYS A 128 -33.17 -18.47 -30.17
CA LYS A 128 -32.36 -17.27 -29.91
C LYS A 128 -32.83 -16.56 -28.64
N ILE A 129 -31.91 -16.29 -27.73
CA ILE A 129 -32.09 -15.45 -26.54
C ILE A 129 -31.34 -14.15 -26.81
N LEU A 130 -32.04 -13.01 -26.76
CA LEU A 130 -31.45 -11.71 -27.08
C LEU A 130 -30.78 -11.09 -25.86
N GLU A 131 -29.84 -10.18 -26.10
CA GLU A 131 -29.33 -9.24 -25.10
C GLU A 131 -30.48 -8.48 -24.43
N GLY A 132 -30.38 -8.25 -23.12
CA GLY A 132 -31.41 -7.60 -22.32
C GLY A 132 -32.57 -8.50 -21.89
N THR A 133 -32.56 -9.79 -22.24
CA THR A 133 -33.51 -10.78 -21.71
C THR A 133 -33.36 -10.90 -20.20
N MET A 134 -34.49 -10.87 -19.48
CA MET A 134 -34.49 -10.83 -18.01
C MET A 134 -34.82 -12.18 -17.38
N VAL A 135 -34.13 -12.47 -16.28
CA VAL A 135 -34.32 -13.66 -15.41
C VAL A 135 -34.26 -13.23 -13.96
N LYS A 136 -34.71 -14.09 -13.04
CA LYS A 136 -34.85 -13.76 -11.63
C LYS A 136 -34.38 -14.92 -10.76
N ASP A 137 -33.71 -14.59 -9.68
CA ASP A 137 -33.31 -15.58 -8.68
C ASP A 137 -34.41 -15.86 -7.66
N GLN A 138 -34.20 -16.88 -6.81
CA GLN A 138 -35.13 -17.25 -5.74
C GLN A 138 -35.38 -16.15 -4.70
N GLN A 139 -34.47 -15.19 -4.57
CA GLN A 139 -34.59 -14.07 -3.62
C GLN A 139 -35.31 -12.86 -4.23
N GLY A 140 -35.63 -12.91 -5.51
CA GLY A 140 -36.34 -11.85 -6.21
C GLY A 140 -35.47 -10.86 -6.97
N ASN A 141 -34.15 -11.04 -7.01
CA ASN A 141 -33.27 -10.15 -7.75
C ASN A 141 -33.39 -10.45 -9.25
N VAL A 142 -33.51 -9.39 -10.05
CA VAL A 142 -33.65 -9.48 -11.50
C VAL A 142 -32.29 -9.29 -12.16
N TYR A 143 -31.98 -10.13 -13.14
CA TYR A 143 -30.76 -10.10 -13.93
C TYR A 143 -31.11 -9.97 -15.42
N LYS A 144 -30.27 -9.31 -16.20
CA LYS A 144 -30.40 -9.14 -17.66
C LYS A 144 -29.24 -9.83 -18.38
N SER A 145 -29.49 -10.41 -19.55
CA SER A 145 -28.42 -11.00 -20.38
C SER A 145 -27.53 -9.90 -20.98
N LEU A 146 -26.22 -10.14 -21.02
CA LEU A 146 -25.23 -9.22 -21.59
C LEU A 146 -24.94 -9.44 -23.08
N ALA A 147 -25.44 -10.52 -23.66
CA ALA A 147 -25.21 -10.85 -25.05
C ALA A 147 -26.36 -11.68 -25.63
N ASP A 148 -26.50 -11.61 -26.95
CA ASP A 148 -27.27 -12.55 -27.74
C ASP A 148 -26.65 -13.95 -27.67
N ALA A 149 -27.47 -14.98 -27.54
CA ALA A 149 -27.02 -16.36 -27.62
C ALA A 149 -28.06 -17.26 -28.29
N THR A 150 -27.63 -18.39 -28.84
CA THR A 150 -28.49 -19.38 -29.47
C THR A 150 -28.25 -20.74 -28.84
N ILE A 151 -29.34 -21.42 -28.46
CA ILE A 151 -29.30 -22.78 -27.91
C ILE A 151 -28.80 -23.73 -29.00
N LYS A 152 -27.66 -24.37 -28.75
CA LYS A 152 -26.96 -25.21 -29.75
C LYS A 152 -26.23 -26.42 -29.15
N ASP A 153 -25.78 -26.33 -27.90
CA ASP A 153 -24.98 -27.36 -27.26
C ASP A 153 -25.89 -28.41 -26.60
N LEU A 154 -25.40 -29.65 -26.40
CA LEU A 154 -26.14 -30.73 -25.74
C LEU A 154 -25.44 -31.12 -24.44
N ASP A 155 -26.20 -31.31 -23.36
CA ASP A 155 -25.66 -31.82 -22.09
C ASP A 155 -25.47 -33.36 -22.12
N GLU A 156 -24.97 -33.92 -21.02
CA GLU A 156 -24.75 -35.37 -20.88
C GLU A 156 -26.05 -36.19 -20.99
N GLN A 157 -27.21 -35.57 -20.77
CA GLN A 157 -28.54 -36.16 -20.89
C GLN A 157 -29.22 -35.84 -22.24
N SER A 158 -28.49 -35.27 -23.20
CA SER A 158 -28.98 -34.87 -24.53
C SER A 158 -30.05 -33.75 -24.50
N ASN A 159 -30.12 -32.94 -23.45
CA ASN A 159 -30.90 -31.70 -23.44
C ASN A 159 -30.09 -30.57 -24.06
N ALA A 160 -30.73 -29.76 -24.91
CA ALA A 160 -30.04 -28.65 -25.55
C ALA A 160 -29.97 -27.42 -24.64
N TYR A 161 -28.80 -26.77 -24.59
CA TYR A 161 -28.54 -25.60 -23.76
C TYR A 161 -27.64 -24.56 -24.42
N VAL A 162 -27.52 -23.41 -23.74
CA VAL A 162 -26.47 -22.41 -23.93
C VAL A 162 -26.17 -21.70 -22.61
N ASP A 163 -24.90 -21.39 -22.36
CA ASP A 163 -24.47 -20.64 -21.18
C ASP A 163 -24.38 -19.15 -21.53
N ILE A 164 -25.05 -18.29 -20.74
CA ILE A 164 -25.14 -16.84 -20.95
C ILE A 164 -24.75 -16.13 -19.66
N VAL A 165 -24.00 -15.03 -19.76
CA VAL A 165 -23.72 -14.16 -18.62
C VAL A 165 -24.90 -13.22 -18.39
N PHE A 166 -25.46 -13.28 -17.19
CA PHE A 166 -26.51 -12.40 -16.70
C PHE A 166 -25.96 -11.44 -15.65
N GLU A 167 -26.31 -10.17 -15.75
CA GLU A 167 -25.93 -9.09 -14.83
C GLU A 167 -27.13 -8.67 -13.98
N CYS A 168 -26.98 -8.60 -12.66
CA CYS A 168 -28.04 -8.14 -11.77
C CYS A 168 -28.38 -6.67 -12.05
N LEU A 169 -29.67 -6.30 -12.08
CA LEU A 169 -30.10 -4.91 -12.28
C LEU A 169 -29.82 -4.05 -11.04
N LYS A 170 -29.87 -4.65 -9.86
CA LYS A 170 -29.52 -3.98 -8.60
C LYS A 170 -28.01 -4.08 -8.40
N LYS A 171 -27.37 -2.94 -8.15
CA LYS A 171 -25.93 -2.86 -7.86
C LYS A 171 -25.65 -3.30 -6.43
N GLY A 172 -24.43 -3.75 -6.17
CA GLY A 172 -23.96 -4.11 -4.83
C GLY A 172 -23.59 -5.59 -4.71
N ALA A 173 -23.31 -5.99 -3.47
CA ALA A 173 -22.87 -7.34 -3.11
C ALA A 173 -24.06 -8.30 -2.99
N ILE A 174 -24.72 -8.56 -4.12
CA ILE A 174 -25.87 -9.47 -4.18
C ILE A 174 -25.35 -10.88 -4.46
N THR A 175 -25.58 -11.80 -3.54
CA THR A 175 -25.19 -13.21 -3.71
C THR A 175 -26.19 -13.94 -4.60
N CYS A 176 -25.70 -14.66 -5.62
CA CYS A 176 -26.50 -15.59 -6.42
C CYS A 176 -25.91 -17.01 -6.27
N PRO A 177 -26.28 -17.77 -5.22
CA PRO A 177 -25.77 -19.12 -5.02
C PRO A 177 -26.15 -20.08 -6.16
N ILE A 178 -25.43 -21.18 -6.28
CA ILE A 178 -25.70 -22.27 -7.22
C ILE A 178 -27.18 -22.68 -7.19
N LYS A 179 -27.76 -22.93 -8.37
CA LYS A 179 -29.17 -23.33 -8.57
C LYS A 179 -30.23 -22.35 -8.05
N THR A 180 -29.88 -21.08 -7.81
CA THR A 180 -30.86 -20.06 -7.38
C THR A 180 -31.42 -19.23 -8.54
N LEU A 181 -30.75 -19.20 -9.70
CA LEU A 181 -31.23 -18.49 -10.89
C LEU A 181 -32.24 -19.36 -11.67
N THR A 182 -33.51 -19.34 -11.26
CA THR A 182 -34.50 -20.33 -11.74
C THR A 182 -35.69 -19.75 -12.48
N GLU A 183 -36.02 -18.47 -12.28
CA GLU A 183 -37.25 -17.88 -12.80
C GLU A 183 -36.97 -17.09 -14.09
N ARG A 184 -37.75 -17.34 -15.14
CA ARG A 184 -37.69 -16.58 -16.39
C ARG A 184 -38.67 -15.40 -16.30
N TYR A 185 -38.20 -14.19 -16.56
CA TYR A 185 -39.05 -12.99 -16.44
C TYR A 185 -39.93 -12.78 -17.69
N GLN A 186 -39.56 -13.37 -18.82
CA GLN A 186 -40.24 -13.25 -20.11
C GLN A 186 -40.40 -14.63 -20.77
N VAL A 187 -41.48 -14.81 -21.55
CA VAL A 187 -41.72 -16.05 -22.30
C VAL A 187 -41.10 -15.94 -23.69
N ILE A 188 -40.06 -16.74 -23.96
CA ILE A 188 -39.46 -16.91 -25.29
C ILE A 188 -39.85 -18.30 -25.82
N GLN A 189 -40.44 -18.35 -27.01
CA GLN A 189 -40.85 -19.61 -27.62
C GLN A 189 -39.62 -20.49 -27.90
N GLY A 190 -39.64 -21.72 -27.37
CA GLY A 190 -38.51 -22.65 -27.47
C GLY A 190 -37.51 -22.57 -26.30
N TRP A 191 -37.66 -21.62 -25.37
CA TRP A 191 -36.89 -21.59 -24.13
C TRP A 191 -37.71 -22.20 -22.98
N GLU A 192 -37.13 -23.19 -22.28
CA GLU A 192 -37.85 -24.02 -21.32
C GLU A 192 -37.49 -23.69 -19.87
N SER A 193 -36.19 -23.62 -19.55
CA SER A 193 -35.74 -23.35 -18.17
C SER A 193 -34.35 -22.68 -18.12
N ILE A 194 -33.99 -22.20 -16.93
CA ILE A 194 -32.67 -21.66 -16.64
C ILE A 194 -32.20 -22.16 -15.26
N THR A 195 -30.91 -22.40 -15.13
CA THR A 195 -30.24 -22.63 -13.84
C THR A 195 -28.81 -22.11 -13.89
N ASN A 196 -28.19 -21.82 -12.75
CA ASN A 196 -26.76 -21.55 -12.67
C ASN A 196 -26.04 -22.76 -12.04
N LEU A 197 -24.98 -23.23 -12.68
CA LEU A 197 -24.21 -24.40 -12.22
C LEU A 197 -23.08 -24.04 -11.26
N GLN A 198 -22.83 -22.75 -11.06
CA GLN A 198 -21.86 -22.21 -10.13
C GLN A 198 -22.45 -20.96 -9.48
N ASP A 199 -21.88 -20.57 -8.35
CA ASP A 199 -22.21 -19.30 -7.70
C ASP A 199 -21.89 -18.13 -8.64
N GLY A 200 -22.72 -17.09 -8.59
CA GLY A 200 -22.44 -15.83 -9.28
C GLY A 200 -21.23 -15.12 -8.67
N ILE A 201 -20.51 -14.38 -9.51
CA ILE A 201 -19.46 -13.45 -9.07
C ILE A 201 -20.17 -12.27 -8.44
N VAL A 202 -20.09 -12.18 -7.12
CA VAL A 202 -20.73 -11.14 -6.30
C VAL A 202 -20.13 -9.78 -6.65
N GLY A 203 -21.00 -8.80 -6.89
CA GLY A 203 -20.62 -7.41 -7.08
C GLY A 203 -20.02 -6.79 -5.82
N ILE A 204 -19.65 -5.52 -5.90
CA ILE A 204 -19.08 -4.75 -4.80
C ILE A 204 -20.03 -3.58 -4.51
N GLU A 205 -20.20 -3.23 -3.24
CA GLU A 205 -20.93 -2.03 -2.81
C GLU A 205 -20.17 -0.74 -3.15
N ASP A 206 -20.88 0.39 -3.12
CA ASP A 206 -20.21 1.69 -3.23
C ASP A 206 -19.21 1.88 -2.08
N GLU A 207 -18.04 2.44 -2.38
CA GLU A 207 -17.03 2.74 -1.36
C GLU A 207 -17.58 3.72 -0.33
N SER A 208 -17.56 3.31 0.94
CA SER A 208 -18.08 4.15 2.03
C SER A 208 -17.26 5.43 2.21
N GLN A 209 -17.85 6.42 2.86
CA GLN A 209 -17.18 7.69 3.16
C GLN A 209 -15.87 7.48 3.93
N ALA A 210 -15.87 6.61 4.94
CA ALA A 210 -14.72 6.32 5.79
C ALA A 210 -13.61 5.61 5.01
N GLN A 211 -13.96 4.65 4.16
CA GLN A 211 -13.00 3.95 3.30
C GLN A 211 -12.35 4.90 2.28
N PHE A 212 -13.15 5.78 1.67
CA PHE A 212 -12.66 6.77 0.73
C PHE A 212 -11.67 7.75 1.39
N GLU A 213 -11.97 8.23 2.60
CA GLU A 213 -11.07 9.13 3.33
C GLU A 213 -9.79 8.44 3.77
N GLN A 214 -9.87 7.19 4.24
CA GLN A 214 -8.69 6.39 4.56
C GLN A 214 -7.79 6.22 3.34
N ARG A 215 -8.37 5.93 2.17
CA ARG A 215 -7.62 5.81 0.92
C ARG A 215 -7.04 7.14 0.46
N ARG A 216 -7.77 8.26 0.62
CA ARG A 216 -7.24 9.60 0.37
C ARG A 216 -6.01 9.88 1.22
N ARG A 217 -6.08 9.62 2.53
CA ARG A 217 -4.95 9.78 3.45
C ARG A 217 -3.74 8.93 3.04
N GLN A 218 -3.98 7.69 2.62
CA GLN A 218 -2.93 6.81 2.10
C GLN A 218 -2.33 7.31 0.79
N SER A 219 -3.14 7.85 -0.13
CA SER A 219 -2.66 8.43 -1.39
C SER A 219 -1.72 9.62 -1.15
N VAL A 220 -2.09 10.52 -0.23
CA VAL A 220 -1.23 11.65 0.18
C VAL A 220 0.09 11.16 0.78
N ALA A 221 0.04 10.14 1.64
CA ALA A 221 1.25 9.53 2.21
C ALA A 221 2.13 8.82 1.17
N HIS A 222 1.56 8.43 0.01
CA HIS A 222 2.28 7.73 -1.05
C HIS A 222 3.04 8.67 -2.00
N ASN A 223 2.73 9.97 -1.98
CA ASN A 223 3.51 11.01 -2.65
C ASN A 223 4.80 11.29 -1.85
N SER A 224 5.67 10.29 -1.77
CA SER A 224 6.97 10.42 -1.14
C SER A 224 7.86 11.34 -1.97
N LEU A 225 8.30 12.43 -1.35
CA LEU A 225 9.15 13.49 -1.92
C LEU A 225 10.62 13.06 -2.09
N ASN A 226 10.97 11.85 -1.65
CA ASN A 226 12.27 11.24 -1.91
C ASN A 226 12.12 10.05 -2.88
N SER A 227 12.59 10.23 -4.10
CA SER A 227 12.59 9.18 -5.13
C SER A 227 13.41 7.96 -4.71
N VAL A 228 14.50 8.15 -3.96
CA VAL A 228 15.37 7.08 -3.47
C VAL A 228 14.59 6.15 -2.54
N ASP A 229 13.95 6.72 -1.51
CA ASP A 229 13.15 5.96 -0.55
C ASP A 229 11.92 5.33 -1.21
N SER A 230 11.31 6.02 -2.19
CA SER A 230 10.15 5.52 -2.93
C SER A 230 10.49 4.32 -3.79
N ILE A 231 11.62 4.36 -4.52
CA ILE A 231 12.12 3.23 -5.32
C ILE A 231 12.45 2.07 -4.38
N MET A 232 13.17 2.33 -3.30
CA MET A 232 13.55 1.32 -2.31
C MET A 232 12.34 0.62 -1.69
N ALA A 233 11.33 1.39 -1.25
CA ALA A 233 10.10 0.85 -0.69
C ALA A 233 9.30 0.03 -1.73
N ALA A 234 9.20 0.51 -2.97
CA ALA A 234 8.53 -0.22 -4.03
C ALA A 234 9.22 -1.57 -4.32
N LEU A 235 10.55 -1.60 -4.32
CA LEU A 235 11.33 -2.82 -4.56
C LEU A 235 11.22 -3.83 -3.42
N ILE A 236 11.32 -3.40 -2.16
CA ILE A 236 11.21 -4.30 -0.99
C ILE A 236 9.80 -4.92 -0.87
N ASN A 237 8.78 -4.23 -1.38
CA ASN A 237 7.41 -4.74 -1.42
C ASN A 237 7.19 -5.83 -2.49
N LEU A 238 8.13 -6.06 -3.41
CA LEU A 238 8.03 -7.16 -4.37
C LEU A 238 8.34 -8.49 -3.68
N ASP A 239 7.46 -9.48 -3.84
CA ASP A 239 7.64 -10.81 -3.25
C ASP A 239 8.93 -11.51 -3.70
N VAL A 240 9.44 -11.14 -4.88
CA VAL A 240 10.67 -11.70 -5.48
C VAL A 240 11.95 -11.07 -4.92
N VAL A 241 11.85 -9.97 -4.15
CA VAL A 241 12.99 -9.22 -3.62
C VAL A 241 13.18 -9.51 -2.12
N ASP A 242 14.40 -9.87 -1.75
CA ASP A 242 14.80 -10.11 -0.35
C ASP A 242 15.26 -8.82 0.32
N ASP A 243 16.04 -8.01 -0.40
CA ASP A 243 16.53 -6.71 0.05
C ASP A 243 16.82 -5.80 -1.15
N ALA A 244 16.85 -4.50 -0.93
CA ALA A 244 17.21 -3.52 -1.96
C ALA A 244 18.05 -2.38 -1.37
N TYR A 245 19.00 -1.91 -2.15
CA TYR A 245 19.84 -0.76 -1.88
C TYR A 245 19.66 0.27 -2.99
N VAL A 246 19.34 1.51 -2.62
CA VAL A 246 19.17 2.61 -3.57
C VAL A 246 19.97 3.80 -3.07
N ILE A 247 20.76 4.40 -3.94
CA ILE A 247 21.52 5.62 -3.67
C ILE A 247 21.48 6.51 -4.90
N GLU A 248 21.47 7.82 -4.67
CA GLU A 248 21.62 8.81 -5.74
C GLU A 248 22.99 9.47 -5.69
N ASN A 249 23.53 9.75 -6.88
CA ASN A 249 24.58 10.71 -7.07
C ASN A 249 23.95 12.04 -7.49
N TYR A 250 23.74 12.94 -6.52
CA TYR A 250 23.10 14.23 -6.74
C TYR A 250 24.03 15.29 -7.34
N ILE A 251 25.35 15.07 -7.35
CA ILE A 251 26.33 16.03 -7.85
C ILE A 251 26.56 15.91 -9.36
N ASP A 252 27.14 16.95 -9.92
CA ASP A 252 27.50 17.11 -11.35
C ASP A 252 28.79 16.36 -11.75
N LYS A 253 29.33 15.52 -10.86
CA LYS A 253 30.56 14.75 -11.07
C LYS A 253 30.33 13.27 -10.85
N ALA A 254 31.12 12.46 -11.54
CA ALA A 254 31.11 11.02 -11.29
C ALA A 254 31.65 10.75 -9.88
N LEU A 255 30.99 9.88 -9.14
CA LEU A 255 31.53 9.35 -7.90
C LEU A 255 32.33 8.11 -8.25
N GLU A 256 33.65 8.23 -8.22
CA GLU A 256 34.56 7.15 -8.57
C GLU A 256 34.52 6.00 -7.56
N LYS A 257 34.95 4.82 -8.02
CA LYS A 257 35.18 3.68 -7.15
C LYS A 257 36.16 4.06 -6.05
N ASP A 258 35.70 3.99 -4.81
CA ASP A 258 36.52 4.26 -3.64
C ASP A 258 36.27 3.16 -2.60
N LYS A 259 37.32 2.35 -2.37
CA LYS A 259 37.32 1.25 -1.40
C LYS A 259 37.52 1.72 0.04
N GLU A 260 37.96 2.96 0.25
CA GLU A 260 38.18 3.54 1.59
C GLU A 260 37.02 4.44 2.04
N ASN A 261 36.11 4.82 1.14
CA ASN A 261 34.92 5.60 1.48
C ASN A 261 33.87 4.78 2.26
N LYS A 262 33.00 5.48 3.01
CA LYS A 262 31.94 4.88 3.85
C LYS A 262 31.01 3.92 3.09
N PHE A 263 30.86 4.11 1.79
CA PHE A 263 29.96 3.33 0.93
C PHE A 263 30.64 2.19 0.15
N GLN A 264 31.98 2.07 0.20
CA GLN A 264 32.76 1.09 -0.59
C GLN A 264 32.21 0.90 -2.01
N LEU A 265 32.25 1.98 -2.79
CA LEU A 265 31.63 2.02 -4.12
C LEU A 265 32.34 1.02 -5.04
N PRO A 266 31.68 -0.09 -5.46
CA PRO A 266 32.27 -1.09 -6.33
C PRO A 266 32.25 -0.64 -7.80
N ILE A 267 31.44 0.39 -8.10
CA ILE A 267 31.19 0.96 -9.42
C ILE A 267 31.34 2.49 -9.37
N THR A 268 31.72 3.09 -10.51
CA THR A 268 31.69 4.54 -10.67
C THR A 268 30.26 4.97 -10.97
N LEU A 269 29.67 5.85 -10.14
CA LEU A 269 28.33 6.37 -10.35
C LEU A 269 28.38 7.60 -11.26
N LYS A 270 27.58 7.59 -12.33
CA LYS A 270 27.46 8.73 -13.25
C LYS A 270 26.98 10.00 -12.52
N PRO A 271 27.29 11.22 -12.99
CA PRO A 271 26.65 12.45 -12.50
C PRO A 271 25.12 12.36 -12.59
N HIS A 272 24.40 13.00 -11.65
CA HIS A 272 22.93 13.08 -11.62
C HIS A 272 22.22 11.73 -11.88
N SER A 273 22.68 10.68 -11.22
CA SER A 273 22.24 9.31 -11.47
C SER A 273 21.76 8.59 -10.22
N VAL A 274 20.97 7.55 -10.40
CA VAL A 274 20.54 6.64 -9.33
C VAL A 274 21.16 5.28 -9.57
N TYR A 275 21.61 4.67 -8.49
CA TYR A 275 22.03 3.27 -8.46
C TYR A 275 21.02 2.46 -7.67
N VAL A 276 20.63 1.33 -8.24
CA VAL A 276 19.71 0.37 -7.65
C VAL A 276 20.39 -0.99 -7.65
N CYS A 277 20.50 -1.62 -6.49
CA CYS A 277 20.92 -3.00 -6.34
C CYS A 277 19.84 -3.79 -5.60
N VAL A 278 19.46 -4.96 -6.12
CA VAL A 278 18.43 -5.82 -5.52
C VAL A 278 18.99 -7.20 -5.19
N SER A 279 18.67 -7.71 -4.01
CA SER A 279 18.86 -9.11 -3.65
C SER A 279 17.56 -9.86 -3.92
N LEU A 280 17.64 -11.00 -4.60
CA LEU A 280 16.47 -11.79 -4.97
C LEU A 280 16.19 -12.86 -3.89
N ARG A 281 14.91 -13.13 -3.61
CA ARG A 281 14.55 -14.27 -2.75
C ARG A 281 14.78 -15.57 -3.50
N THR A 282 15.46 -16.49 -2.86
CA THR A 282 15.62 -17.86 -3.36
C THR A 282 14.35 -18.66 -3.06
N GLN A 283 13.33 -18.61 -3.93
CA GLN A 283 12.25 -19.60 -3.91
C GLN A 283 11.84 -20.00 -5.33
N SER A 284 11.94 -21.32 -5.55
CA SER A 284 11.33 -22.14 -6.59
C SER A 284 11.36 -21.62 -8.02
N THR A 285 12.10 -22.35 -8.84
CA THR A 285 11.77 -22.56 -10.26
C THR A 285 10.33 -23.04 -10.42
N ASN A 286 9.34 -22.16 -10.26
CA ASN A 286 8.02 -22.38 -10.84
C ASN A 286 8.15 -22.14 -12.34
N LYS A 287 8.66 -23.19 -13.02
CA LYS A 287 8.71 -23.33 -14.48
C LYS A 287 7.32 -23.38 -15.13
N ASN A 288 6.25 -23.16 -14.38
CA ASN A 288 4.88 -23.22 -14.88
C ASN A 288 4.15 -21.93 -14.52
N SER A 289 4.22 -20.92 -15.39
CA SER A 289 3.14 -19.95 -15.59
C SER A 289 3.38 -19.17 -16.88
N SER A 290 2.57 -19.48 -17.89
CA SER A 290 2.58 -18.92 -19.23
C SER A 290 2.10 -17.45 -19.32
N SER A 291 2.32 -16.67 -18.27
CA SER A 291 1.93 -15.25 -18.18
C SER A 291 2.72 -14.45 -17.12
N VAL A 292 3.85 -14.98 -16.62
CA VAL A 292 4.65 -14.28 -15.61
C VAL A 292 5.68 -13.38 -16.29
N GLU A 293 5.39 -12.09 -16.25
CA GLU A 293 6.36 -11.00 -16.44
C GLU A 293 7.67 -11.36 -15.72
N SER A 294 8.79 -11.41 -16.44
CA SER A 294 10.07 -11.88 -15.88
C SER A 294 10.42 -11.11 -14.60
N ILE A 295 11.05 -11.76 -13.62
CA ILE A 295 11.47 -11.13 -12.35
C ILE A 295 12.18 -9.79 -12.60
N LYS A 296 13.07 -9.77 -13.60
CA LYS A 296 13.81 -8.57 -14.04
C LYS A 296 12.89 -7.46 -14.53
N TYR A 297 11.82 -7.79 -15.25
CA TYR A 297 10.84 -6.82 -15.71
C TYR A 297 10.03 -6.26 -14.54
N GLN A 298 9.58 -7.06 -13.57
CA GLN A 298 8.85 -6.56 -12.39
C GLN A 298 9.67 -5.55 -11.57
N ILE A 299 10.97 -5.83 -11.41
CA ILE A 299 11.94 -4.93 -10.78
C ILE A 299 12.07 -3.63 -11.60
N ALA A 300 12.34 -3.75 -12.90
CA ALA A 300 12.50 -2.60 -13.78
C ALA A 300 11.24 -1.72 -13.84
N ARG A 301 10.05 -2.33 -13.87
CA ARG A 301 8.75 -1.66 -13.82
C ARG A 301 8.57 -0.85 -12.55
N SER A 302 8.96 -1.42 -11.41
CA SER A 302 8.88 -0.76 -10.10
C SER A 302 9.81 0.46 -10.03
N ILE A 303 11.05 0.33 -10.53
CA ILE A 303 12.00 1.45 -10.65
C ILE A 303 11.43 2.54 -11.54
N TRP A 304 10.96 2.19 -12.75
CA TRP A 304 10.38 3.13 -13.71
C TRP A 304 9.21 3.92 -13.11
N SER A 305 8.32 3.26 -12.36
CA SER A 305 7.13 3.89 -11.79
C SER A 305 7.41 4.93 -10.70
N LYS A 306 8.57 4.87 -10.05
CA LYS A 306 8.97 5.75 -8.92
C LYS A 306 10.13 6.69 -9.26
N LYS A 307 10.80 6.45 -10.38
CA LYS A 307 11.96 7.22 -10.82
C LYS A 307 11.56 8.63 -11.26
N PRO A 308 12.32 9.67 -10.86
CA PRO A 308 12.11 11.02 -11.36
C PRO A 308 12.63 11.16 -12.80
N PRO A 309 12.06 12.07 -13.60
CA PRO A 309 12.50 12.33 -14.97
C PRO A 309 13.95 12.84 -15.01
N GLY A 310 14.65 12.60 -16.12
CA GLY A 310 15.99 13.15 -16.38
C GLY A 310 17.17 12.50 -15.64
N CYS A 311 16.92 11.64 -14.64
CA CYS A 311 18.00 10.96 -13.91
C CYS A 311 18.59 9.76 -14.71
N ALA A 312 19.91 9.61 -14.75
CA ALA A 312 20.53 8.42 -15.35
C ALA A 312 20.46 7.20 -14.40
N LEU A 313 20.43 5.98 -14.93
CA LEU A 313 20.50 4.76 -14.13
C LEU A 313 21.87 4.07 -14.29
N ASN A 314 22.33 3.44 -13.21
CA ASN A 314 23.55 2.62 -13.17
C ASN A 314 23.18 1.16 -12.92
N GLY A 315 24.02 0.25 -13.41
CA GLY A 315 23.86 -1.18 -13.25
C GLY A 315 24.10 -1.94 -14.55
N ASN A 316 24.43 -3.22 -14.42
CA ASN A 316 24.75 -4.13 -15.52
C ASN A 316 23.51 -4.76 -16.13
N GLU A 317 22.46 -4.99 -15.34
CA GLU A 317 21.20 -5.51 -15.86
C GLU A 317 20.47 -4.41 -16.61
N THR A 318 19.97 -4.74 -17.80
CA THR A 318 19.27 -3.79 -18.68
C THR A 318 17.93 -4.38 -19.10
N VAL A 319 16.85 -3.67 -18.82
CA VAL A 319 15.49 -4.06 -19.21
C VAL A 319 14.79 -2.88 -19.87
N VAL A 320 14.12 -3.13 -20.99
CA VAL A 320 13.30 -2.13 -21.66
C VAL A 320 11.87 -2.23 -21.16
N ILE A 321 11.35 -1.13 -20.62
CA ILE A 321 9.97 -0.99 -20.19
C ILE A 321 9.20 -0.20 -21.23
N LYS A 322 8.11 -0.77 -21.72
CA LYS A 322 7.16 -0.08 -22.59
C LYS A 322 6.08 0.58 -21.75
N ASP A 323 5.75 1.82 -22.06
CA ASP A 323 4.71 2.56 -21.37
C ASP A 323 3.33 1.98 -21.69
N ASP A 324 2.76 1.25 -20.73
CA ASP A 324 1.41 0.69 -20.81
C ASP A 324 0.44 1.42 -19.87
N THR A 325 0.75 2.66 -19.50
CA THR A 325 -0.08 3.45 -18.58
C THR A 325 -1.52 3.48 -19.08
N LYS A 326 -2.46 3.20 -18.18
CA LYS A 326 -3.89 3.17 -18.46
C LYS A 326 -4.60 4.40 -17.90
N ASP A 327 -5.64 4.84 -18.59
CA ASP A 327 -6.58 5.82 -18.09
C ASP A 327 -7.44 5.24 -16.95
N ILE A 328 -8.27 6.09 -16.36
CA ILE A 328 -9.22 5.70 -15.29
C ILE A 328 -10.22 4.61 -15.73
N ASN A 329 -10.41 4.42 -17.03
CA ASN A 329 -11.32 3.43 -17.62
C ASN A 329 -10.61 2.13 -18.01
N GLY A 330 -9.29 2.03 -17.77
CA GLY A 330 -8.48 0.86 -18.10
C GLY A 330 -7.98 0.80 -19.55
N ASN A 331 -8.18 1.86 -20.35
CA ASN A 331 -7.65 1.95 -21.70
C ASN A 331 -6.20 2.44 -21.69
N LEU A 332 -5.36 1.90 -22.58
CA LEU A 332 -3.99 2.38 -22.73
C LEU A 332 -3.98 3.84 -23.18
N LEU A 333 -3.17 4.68 -22.52
CA LEU A 333 -3.00 6.09 -22.88
C LEU A 333 -2.28 6.26 -24.21
N TYR A 334 -1.39 5.32 -24.53
CA TYR A 334 -0.62 5.29 -25.77
C TYR A 334 -1.07 4.15 -26.65
N CYS A 335 -1.03 4.35 -27.97
CA CYS A 335 -1.23 3.28 -28.93
C CYS A 335 -0.10 2.23 -28.75
N PRO A 336 -0.43 0.92 -28.65
CA PRO A 336 0.55 -0.13 -28.40
C PRO A 336 1.74 -0.10 -29.36
N ASP A 337 1.55 0.24 -30.63
CA ASP A 337 2.65 0.23 -31.63
C ASP A 337 3.58 1.45 -31.54
N THR A 338 3.19 2.48 -30.78
CA THR A 338 3.92 3.76 -30.69
C THR A 338 4.20 4.19 -29.25
N ALA A 339 3.91 3.32 -28.28
CA ALA A 339 4.13 3.64 -26.87
C ALA A 339 5.62 3.90 -26.58
N PRO A 340 5.95 4.93 -25.80
CA PRO A 340 7.33 5.22 -25.41
C PRO A 340 8.00 4.03 -24.73
N GLU A 341 9.31 3.87 -24.98
CA GLU A 341 10.13 2.83 -24.37
C GLU A 341 11.23 3.46 -23.52
N TYR A 342 11.48 2.88 -22.35
CA TYR A 342 12.45 3.35 -21.37
C TYR A 342 13.42 2.24 -21.02
N VAL A 343 14.72 2.55 -21.12
CA VAL A 343 15.79 1.63 -20.72
C VAL A 343 16.04 1.80 -19.22
N ILE A 344 15.86 0.72 -18.46
CA ILE A 344 16.05 0.68 -17.01
C ILE A 344 17.27 -0.18 -16.69
N ASN A 345 18.24 0.42 -15.99
CA ASN A 345 19.45 -0.24 -15.53
C ASN A 345 19.42 -0.45 -14.01
N PHE A 346 19.84 -1.63 -13.55
CA PHE A 346 20.01 -1.96 -12.13
C PHE A 346 21.03 -3.10 -11.96
N ASP A 347 21.41 -3.42 -10.73
CA ASP A 347 22.26 -4.57 -10.41
C ASP A 347 21.50 -5.61 -9.58
N VAL A 348 21.89 -6.87 -9.73
CA VAL A 348 21.53 -7.94 -8.80
C VAL A 348 22.70 -8.13 -7.84
N ALA A 349 22.41 -8.16 -6.54
CA ALA A 349 23.42 -8.26 -5.51
C ALA A 349 24.18 -9.59 -5.60
N GLU A 350 25.51 -9.52 -5.59
CA GLU A 350 26.37 -10.69 -5.54
C GLU A 350 26.43 -11.23 -4.10
N PRO A 351 26.20 -12.54 -3.87
CA PRO A 351 26.43 -13.14 -2.56
C PRO A 351 27.90 -13.02 -2.16
N LYS A 352 28.17 -12.42 -1.01
CA LYS A 352 29.53 -12.34 -0.42
C LYS A 352 29.61 -13.21 0.83
N PRO A 353 30.21 -14.41 0.75
CA PRO A 353 30.35 -15.29 1.90
C PRO A 353 31.25 -14.67 2.97
N ILE A 354 30.77 -14.71 4.21
CA ILE A 354 31.51 -14.30 5.39
C ILE A 354 31.93 -15.51 6.23
N CYS A 355 33.01 -15.36 6.98
CA CYS A 355 33.47 -16.32 7.98
C CYS A 355 33.52 -15.67 9.37
N ILE A 356 33.31 -16.49 10.40
CA ILE A 356 33.31 -16.05 11.79
C ILE A 356 34.18 -17.02 12.59
N GLU A 357 35.04 -16.48 13.44
CA GLU A 357 35.84 -17.26 14.36
C GLU A 357 35.47 -16.92 15.80
N VAL A 358 35.28 -17.95 16.61
CA VAL A 358 34.88 -17.86 18.01
C VAL A 358 35.87 -18.65 18.83
N ASN A 359 36.59 -17.96 19.71
CA ASN A 359 37.52 -18.58 20.65
C ASN A 359 36.90 -18.54 22.05
N ILE A 360 36.78 -19.71 22.69
CA ILE A 360 36.10 -19.89 23.98
C ILE A 360 37.07 -20.51 24.99
N ALA A 361 37.08 -19.98 26.22
CA ALA A 361 37.84 -20.53 27.34
C ALA A 361 37.22 -21.85 27.83
N LYS A 362 38.06 -22.87 28.03
CA LYS A 362 37.63 -24.18 28.55
C LYS A 362 37.49 -24.15 30.08
N LEU A 363 36.32 -23.70 30.57
CA LEU A 363 36.09 -23.48 32.01
C LEU A 363 35.53 -24.70 32.78
N LYS A 364 34.73 -25.56 32.14
CA LYS A 364 34.09 -26.75 32.75
C LYS A 364 33.92 -27.87 31.72
N PRO A 365 33.80 -29.17 32.11
CA PRO A 365 33.45 -30.24 31.19
C PRO A 365 32.03 -30.01 30.64
N ILE A 366 31.92 -29.96 29.31
CA ILE A 366 30.67 -29.67 28.62
C ILE A 366 30.00 -30.99 28.21
N THR A 367 28.71 -31.16 28.53
CA THR A 367 27.90 -32.29 28.06
C THR A 367 27.19 -31.91 26.76
N GLY A 368 27.45 -32.63 25.67
CA GLY A 368 26.82 -32.42 24.35
C GLY A 368 27.81 -32.03 23.25
N ASP A 369 27.31 -31.42 22.17
CA ASP A 369 28.12 -30.85 21.07
C ASP A 369 28.08 -29.30 21.13
N PRO A 370 29.01 -28.68 21.89
CA PRO A 370 29.01 -27.24 22.10
C PRO A 370 29.36 -26.44 20.84
N VAL A 371 30.10 -27.02 19.89
CA VAL A 371 30.45 -26.36 18.63
C VAL A 371 29.19 -26.10 17.82
N THR A 372 28.37 -27.13 17.62
CA THR A 372 27.13 -27.03 16.85
C THR A 372 26.13 -26.06 17.50
N LEU A 373 26.06 -26.00 18.83
CA LEU A 373 25.21 -25.04 19.56
C LEU A 373 25.61 -23.59 19.28
N VAL A 374 26.92 -23.29 19.35
CA VAL A 374 27.46 -21.95 19.07
C VAL A 374 27.26 -21.58 17.60
N GLN A 375 27.56 -22.50 16.67
CA GLN A 375 27.35 -22.29 15.23
C GLN A 375 25.89 -21.98 14.91
N ASN A 376 24.94 -22.76 15.43
CA ASN A 376 23.51 -22.54 15.20
C ASN A 376 23.04 -21.21 15.78
N LYS A 377 23.57 -20.78 16.93
CA LYS A 377 23.21 -19.51 17.56
C LYS A 377 23.72 -18.31 16.77
N ILE A 378 24.95 -18.37 16.27
CA ILE A 378 25.49 -17.31 15.41
C ILE A 378 24.72 -17.25 14.10
N TYR A 379 24.40 -18.41 13.51
CA TYR A 379 23.57 -18.47 12.31
C TYR A 379 22.15 -17.94 12.54
N SER A 380 21.51 -18.24 13.67
CA SER A 380 20.16 -17.71 14.00
C SER A 380 20.15 -16.19 14.14
N VAL A 381 21.18 -15.61 14.75
CA VAL A 381 21.37 -14.16 14.87
C VAL A 381 21.58 -13.53 13.52
N PHE A 382 22.45 -14.10 12.69
CA PHE A 382 22.73 -13.58 11.35
C PHE A 382 21.49 -13.61 10.45
N MET A 383 20.68 -14.67 10.55
CA MET A 383 19.41 -14.80 9.81
C MET A 383 18.25 -14.00 10.42
N GLY A 384 18.46 -13.32 11.55
CA GLY A 384 17.44 -12.51 12.23
C GLY A 384 16.31 -13.32 12.87
N LYS A 385 16.48 -14.63 13.08
CA LYS A 385 15.45 -15.51 13.68
C LYS A 385 15.20 -15.22 15.16
N ASP A 386 16.17 -14.62 15.84
CA ASP A 386 16.09 -14.24 17.26
C ASP A 386 15.60 -12.79 17.47
N GLY A 387 14.98 -12.16 16.46
CA GLY A 387 14.58 -10.75 16.48
C GLY A 387 15.72 -9.77 16.20
N ALA A 388 16.92 -10.28 15.92
CA ALA A 388 18.05 -9.49 15.43
C ALA A 388 17.79 -8.98 14.01
N ARG A 389 18.42 -7.85 13.64
CA ARG A 389 18.31 -7.30 12.28
C ARG A 389 19.17 -8.13 11.33
N LYS A 390 18.55 -8.76 10.33
CA LYS A 390 19.26 -9.42 9.22
C LYS A 390 20.19 -8.41 8.53
N PRO A 391 21.46 -8.75 8.27
CA PRO A 391 22.37 -7.91 7.51
C PRO A 391 21.82 -7.61 6.11
N ARG A 392 21.93 -6.35 5.70
CA ARG A 392 21.43 -5.81 4.42
C ARG A 392 22.54 -5.70 3.38
N ILE A 393 22.18 -5.44 2.13
CA ILE A 393 23.13 -5.06 1.07
C ILE A 393 23.96 -3.87 1.54
N GLY A 394 25.29 -3.92 1.35
CA GLY A 394 26.19 -2.85 1.76
C GLY A 394 26.31 -2.63 3.28
N SER A 395 25.82 -3.56 4.11
CA SER A 395 25.83 -3.40 5.56
C SER A 395 27.21 -3.60 6.19
N GLN A 396 27.39 -3.00 7.37
CA GLN A 396 28.52 -3.25 8.26
C GLN A 396 28.17 -4.36 9.25
N ILE A 397 29.06 -5.34 9.40
CA ILE A 397 28.91 -6.47 10.31
C ILE A 397 29.99 -6.32 11.39
N LEU A 398 29.55 -6.19 12.64
CA LEU A 398 30.40 -6.06 13.81
C LEU A 398 30.52 -7.42 14.50
N ALA A 399 31.70 -7.81 14.99
CA ALA A 399 31.83 -8.99 15.84
C ALA A 399 31.04 -8.85 17.15
N SER A 400 30.93 -7.62 17.68
CA SER A 400 30.23 -7.30 18.93
C SER A 400 28.78 -7.79 18.98
N GLN A 401 28.10 -7.88 17.82
CA GLN A 401 26.70 -8.31 17.74
C GLN A 401 26.49 -9.78 18.11
N PHE A 402 27.56 -10.60 18.07
CA PHE A 402 27.50 -12.03 18.38
C PHE A 402 27.86 -12.35 19.84
N TYR A 403 28.48 -11.44 20.58
CA TYR A 403 28.91 -11.69 21.96
C TYR A 403 27.74 -12.01 22.90
N CYS A 404 26.72 -11.15 22.97
CA CYS A 404 25.59 -11.38 23.88
C CYS A 404 24.78 -12.64 23.51
N PRO A 405 24.44 -12.89 22.23
CA PRO A 405 23.73 -14.11 21.85
C PRO A 405 24.51 -15.39 22.14
N VAL A 406 25.84 -15.40 21.92
CA VAL A 406 26.67 -16.56 22.26
C VAL A 406 26.71 -16.74 23.77
N GLN A 407 26.93 -15.67 24.54
CA GLN A 407 26.94 -15.73 26.01
C GLN A 407 25.62 -16.27 26.61
N SER A 408 24.49 -16.05 25.94
CA SER A 408 23.18 -16.53 26.42
C SER A 408 22.98 -18.05 26.39
N LEU A 409 23.87 -18.81 25.74
CA LEU A 409 23.76 -20.27 25.67
C LEU A 409 24.08 -20.96 27.00
N GLY A 410 24.72 -20.26 27.95
CA GLY A 410 24.85 -20.74 29.34
C GLY A 410 26.13 -20.29 30.03
N GLU A 411 26.20 -20.57 31.35
CA GLU A 411 27.34 -20.23 32.22
C GLU A 411 28.66 -20.93 31.85
N TRP A 412 28.60 -21.94 30.98
CA TRP A 412 29.78 -22.68 30.51
C TRP A 412 30.58 -21.91 29.45
N ILE A 413 30.03 -20.83 28.88
CA ILE A 413 30.69 -20.02 27.87
C ILE A 413 31.51 -18.90 28.52
N GLY A 414 32.82 -18.92 28.27
CA GLY A 414 33.72 -17.79 28.46
C GLY A 414 34.29 -17.35 27.13
N ILE A 415 33.75 -16.30 26.52
CA ILE A 415 34.20 -15.82 25.19
C ILE A 415 35.57 -15.13 25.34
N LEU A 416 36.60 -15.62 24.66
CA LEU A 416 37.91 -14.97 24.57
C LEU A 416 37.90 -13.92 23.45
N SER A 417 37.47 -14.31 22.26
CA SER A 417 37.35 -13.40 21.12
C SER A 417 36.34 -13.91 20.10
N ILE A 418 35.64 -12.99 19.44
CA ILE A 418 34.90 -13.25 18.21
C ILE A 418 35.49 -12.35 17.13
N LYS A 419 35.85 -12.92 15.99
CA LYS A 419 36.37 -12.20 14.82
C LYS A 419 35.53 -12.50 13.59
N VAL A 420 35.44 -11.53 12.69
CA VAL A 420 34.65 -11.59 11.46
C VAL A 420 35.55 -11.33 10.25
N GLY A 421 35.25 -11.97 9.12
CA GLY A 421 36.02 -11.80 7.89
C GLY A 421 35.23 -12.19 6.66
N PHE A 422 35.82 -11.93 5.50
CA PHE A 422 35.33 -12.46 4.23
C PHE A 422 36.00 -13.80 3.94
N LEU A 423 35.24 -14.74 3.36
CA LEU A 423 35.85 -15.92 2.77
C LEU A 423 36.67 -15.44 1.55
N SER A 424 37.98 -15.67 1.56
CA SER A 424 38.82 -15.36 0.39
C SER A 424 38.50 -16.32 -0.75
N ASP A 425 38.52 -15.85 -2.00
CA ASP A 425 38.22 -16.63 -3.21
C ASP A 425 39.26 -17.72 -3.57
N GLN A 426 40.05 -18.20 -2.60
CA GLN A 426 41.08 -19.22 -2.77
C GLN A 426 40.91 -20.35 -1.73
N LYS A 427 40.57 -21.52 -2.28
CA LYS A 427 40.46 -22.87 -1.69
C LYS A 427 39.09 -23.25 -1.13
N GLU A 428 38.42 -24.06 -1.96
CA GLU A 428 37.37 -24.99 -1.58
C GLU A 428 37.69 -25.68 -0.24
N PHE A 429 36.68 -25.72 0.60
CA PHE A 429 36.61 -26.48 1.83
C PHE A 429 36.69 -27.98 1.49
N GLN A 430 37.89 -28.55 1.40
CA GLN A 430 38.03 -30.01 1.44
C GLN A 430 37.67 -30.47 2.84
N ALA A 431 36.56 -31.21 2.93
CA ALA A 431 36.12 -31.90 4.12
C ALA A 431 37.12 -33.02 4.46
N ASP A 432 38.14 -32.71 5.25
CA ASP A 432 38.90 -33.70 5.99
C ASP A 432 38.76 -33.39 7.49
N PRO A 433 38.03 -34.21 8.28
CA PRO A 433 37.79 -33.97 9.69
C PRO A 433 39.03 -34.18 10.59
N SER A 434 40.24 -34.28 10.02
CA SER A 434 41.47 -34.60 10.76
C SER A 434 42.65 -33.62 10.59
N SER A 435 42.51 -32.52 9.84
CA SER A 435 43.60 -31.52 9.71
C SER A 435 43.17 -30.12 10.17
N SER A 436 43.86 -29.59 11.18
CA SER A 436 43.59 -28.30 11.83
C SER A 436 44.32 -27.11 11.17
N THR A 437 44.77 -27.21 9.91
CA THR A 437 45.75 -26.26 9.35
C THR A 437 45.40 -25.77 7.93
N GLY A 438 44.17 -25.30 7.72
CA GLY A 438 43.76 -24.74 6.42
C GLY A 438 42.67 -23.67 6.44
N LEU A 439 42.16 -23.27 7.60
CA LEU A 439 41.14 -22.23 7.70
C LEU A 439 41.83 -20.86 7.78
N ILE A 440 41.42 -19.92 6.93
CA ILE A 440 41.83 -18.53 7.08
C ILE A 440 41.05 -17.96 8.27
N HIS A 441 41.79 -17.68 9.33
CA HIS A 441 41.29 -17.15 10.58
C HIS A 441 41.01 -15.64 10.42
N PRO A 442 39.74 -15.19 10.52
CA PRO A 442 39.43 -13.76 10.46
C PRO A 442 40.12 -13.02 11.61
N THR A 443 40.67 -11.84 11.32
CA THR A 443 41.37 -11.00 12.32
C THR A 443 40.64 -9.70 12.62
N GLU A 444 39.60 -9.37 11.85
CA GLU A 444 38.89 -8.10 11.94
C GLU A 444 37.74 -8.17 12.95
N ASP A 445 37.51 -7.07 13.67
CA ASP A 445 36.33 -6.90 14.53
C ASP A 445 35.12 -6.35 13.77
N VAL A 446 35.36 -5.84 12.56
CA VAL A 446 34.38 -5.14 11.73
C VAL A 446 34.68 -5.42 10.28
N ILE A 447 33.70 -5.95 9.55
CA ILE A 447 33.73 -5.99 8.08
C ILE A 447 32.63 -5.10 7.53
N ARG A 448 32.84 -4.55 6.34
CA ARG A 448 31.85 -3.76 5.61
C ARG A 448 31.68 -4.33 4.22
N VAL A 449 30.45 -4.67 3.86
CA VAL A 449 30.12 -5.25 2.56
C VAL A 449 29.95 -4.12 1.53
N ALA A 450 30.30 -4.35 0.27
CA ALA A 450 30.06 -3.38 -0.81
C ALA A 450 28.57 -3.25 -1.13
N ILE A 451 28.16 -2.10 -1.68
CA ILE A 451 26.74 -1.81 -1.99
C ILE A 451 26.15 -2.63 -3.16
N ASN A 452 26.98 -3.40 -3.86
CA ASN A 452 26.54 -4.37 -4.87
C ASN A 452 26.55 -5.82 -4.35
N GLN A 453 26.79 -6.02 -3.06
CA GLN A 453 26.96 -7.34 -2.45
C GLN A 453 26.02 -7.52 -1.25
N ILE A 454 25.54 -8.76 -1.08
CA ILE A 454 24.76 -9.17 0.08
C ILE A 454 25.57 -10.19 0.89
N PRO A 455 25.77 -9.99 2.20
CA PRO A 455 26.52 -10.95 3.00
C PRO A 455 25.76 -12.26 3.17
N THR A 456 26.46 -13.38 3.04
CA THR A 456 25.92 -14.72 3.28
C THR A 456 26.78 -15.48 4.29
N LEU A 457 26.14 -16.26 5.15
CA LEU A 457 26.82 -17.07 6.16
C LEU A 457 26.36 -18.52 5.99
N ASP A 458 27.32 -19.44 5.86
CA ASP A 458 27.09 -20.88 5.98
C ASP A 458 27.55 -21.30 7.38
N PRO A 459 26.79 -22.13 8.14
CA PRO A 459 27.25 -22.67 9.41
C PRO A 459 28.65 -23.30 9.38
N ARG A 460 29.07 -23.86 8.23
CA ARG A 460 30.42 -24.43 8.04
C ARG A 460 31.55 -23.40 8.06
N HIS A 461 31.23 -22.13 7.81
CA HIS A 461 32.19 -21.02 7.84
C HIS A 461 32.30 -20.38 9.24
N ILE A 462 31.66 -20.98 10.26
CA ILE A 462 31.77 -20.58 11.65
C ILE A 462 32.74 -21.53 12.35
N ASN A 463 33.95 -21.07 12.61
CA ASN A 463 34.95 -21.83 13.34
C ASN A 463 34.84 -21.57 14.84
N VAL A 464 34.77 -22.63 15.65
CA VAL A 464 34.67 -22.53 17.11
C VAL A 464 35.83 -23.32 17.72
N THR A 465 36.71 -22.64 18.44
CA THR A 465 37.86 -23.27 19.10
C THR A 465 37.74 -23.14 20.62
N PHE A 466 38.26 -24.15 21.34
CA PHE A 466 38.33 -24.16 22.79
C PHE A 466 39.79 -24.10 23.23
N GLU A 467 40.18 -23.01 23.88
CA GLU A 467 41.53 -22.81 24.39
C GLU A 467 41.56 -23.04 25.91
N GLU A 468 42.63 -23.68 26.38
CA GLU A 468 42.92 -23.75 27.81
C GLU A 468 43.49 -22.40 28.25
N GLU A 469 42.97 -21.88 29.36
CA GLU A 469 43.43 -20.62 29.95
C GLU A 469 44.94 -20.73 30.17
N LYS A 470 45.73 -19.88 29.49
CA LYS A 470 47.17 -19.78 29.74
C LYS A 470 47.32 -19.36 31.20
N LYS A 471 47.69 -20.31 32.07
CA LYS A 471 48.24 -19.98 33.38
C LYS A 471 49.52 -19.21 33.12
N ASP A 472 49.45 -17.88 33.19
CA ASP A 472 50.66 -17.08 33.32
C ASP A 472 51.37 -17.58 34.57
N VAL A 473 52.49 -18.27 34.35
CA VAL A 473 53.44 -18.61 35.39
C VAL A 473 54.01 -17.28 35.86
N PHE A 474 53.41 -16.68 36.88
CA PHE A 474 54.08 -15.71 37.73
C PHE A 474 55.22 -16.47 38.40
N ASN A 475 56.40 -16.48 37.75
CA ASN A 475 57.64 -16.81 38.41
C ASN A 475 57.98 -15.64 39.34
N GLU A 476 57.97 -15.93 40.64
CA GLU A 476 58.58 -15.12 41.71
C GLU A 476 60.06 -14.86 41.46
#